data_AF-F3FT04-F1
#
_entry.id   AF-F3FT04-F1
#
_cell.length_a   1.000
_cell.length_b   1.000
_cell.length_c   1.000
_cell.angle_alpha   90.00
_cell.angle_beta   90.00
_cell.angle_gamma   90.00
#
_symmetry.space_group_name_H-M   'P 1'
#
loop_
_entity.id
_entity.type
_entity.pdbx_description
1 polymer ?
#
loop_
_entity_poly.entity_id
_entity_poly.type
_entity_poly.pdbx_seq_one_letter_code
_entity_poly.pdbx_strand_id
1 'polypeptide(L)'
;PAVVLLARYALRPSELLQEGPEALTYRVDVLGKRELVFKAALSGGKNAASRRDLPVHPDDESLFRAVLSGLNMPAGATPTERDKRVRQRVKSLSRVFTRALGEDSGLSLYSQRHTCADLLRAVGATTDEVGGILGHTPAGAKATSIYGGTQPLDRPRELLAKVREHIPD
;
A
#
# COMPACT_ATOMS: atom_id res chain seq x y z
N PRO A 1 3.45 -13.16 -2.63
CA PRO A 1 2.37 -12.16 -2.44
C PRO A 1 2.83 -10.74 -2.04
N ALA A 2 3.60 -10.54 -0.96
CA ALA A 2 3.91 -9.20 -0.46
C ALA A 2 4.68 -8.31 -1.46
N VAL A 3 5.69 -8.84 -2.14
CA VAL A 3 6.47 -8.10 -3.16
C VAL A 3 5.59 -7.60 -4.29
N VAL A 4 4.70 -8.47 -4.79
CA VAL A 4 3.72 -8.15 -5.85
C VAL A 4 2.82 -6.99 -5.42
N LEU A 5 2.28 -7.05 -4.20
CA LEU A 5 1.44 -5.96 -3.67
C LEU A 5 2.22 -4.64 -3.51
N LEU A 6 3.49 -4.69 -3.09
CA LEU A 6 4.32 -3.48 -2.99
C LEU A 6 4.52 -2.82 -4.37
N ALA A 7 4.68 -3.64 -5.42
CA ALA A 7 4.85 -3.19 -6.79
C ALA A 7 3.54 -2.71 -7.45
N ARG A 8 2.41 -3.33 -7.13
CA ARG A 8 1.09 -2.97 -7.68
C ARG A 8 0.46 -1.73 -7.00
N TYR A 9 0.75 -1.49 -5.71
CA TYR A 9 0.03 -0.50 -4.89
C TYR A 9 0.89 0.66 -4.36
N ALA A 10 2.12 0.82 -4.85
CA ALA A 10 3.08 1.84 -4.43
C ALA A 10 3.30 1.91 -2.91
N LEU A 11 3.16 0.79 -2.21
CA LEU A 11 3.23 0.74 -0.75
C LEU A 11 4.69 0.75 -0.28
N ARG A 12 4.96 1.41 0.84
CA ARG A 12 6.20 1.16 1.58
C ARG A 12 6.11 -0.22 2.25
N PRO A 13 7.22 -0.96 2.42
CA PRO A 13 7.19 -2.25 3.12
C PRO A 13 6.53 -2.19 4.49
N SER A 14 6.79 -1.14 5.28
CA SER A 14 6.15 -0.96 6.58
C SER A 14 4.66 -0.67 6.46
N GLU A 15 4.20 0.11 5.47
CA GLU A 15 2.77 0.42 5.27
C GLU A 15 1.94 -0.84 5.02
N LEU A 16 2.52 -1.87 4.39
CA LEU A 16 1.85 -3.15 4.17
C LEU A 16 2.04 -4.13 5.34
N LEU A 17 3.26 -4.24 5.87
CA LEU A 17 3.63 -5.28 6.83
C LEU A 17 3.36 -4.90 8.30
N GLN A 18 2.90 -3.68 8.57
CA GLN A 18 2.48 -3.27 9.91
C GLN A 18 0.99 -3.46 10.18
N GLU A 19 0.20 -3.64 9.13
CA GLU A 19 -1.25 -3.71 9.21
C GLU A 19 -1.73 -5.16 9.34
N GLY A 20 -2.84 -5.33 10.06
CA GLY A 20 -3.55 -6.60 10.18
C GLY A 20 -4.77 -6.67 9.25
N PRO A 21 -5.57 -7.75 9.36
CA PRO A 21 -6.76 -7.97 8.52
C PRO A 21 -7.77 -6.80 8.53
N GLU A 22 -7.82 -6.03 9.62
CA GLU A 22 -8.68 -4.86 9.81
C GLU A 22 -8.40 -3.71 8.83
N ALA A 23 -7.22 -3.68 8.22
CA ALA A 23 -6.89 -2.66 7.22
C ALA A 23 -7.54 -2.92 5.85
N LEU A 24 -8.08 -4.13 5.62
CA LEU A 24 -8.85 -4.45 4.42
C LEU A 24 -10.34 -4.32 4.75
N THR A 25 -10.99 -3.29 4.19
CA THR A 25 -12.37 -2.96 4.56
C THR A 25 -13.15 -2.40 3.39
N TYR A 26 -14.49 -2.45 3.48
CA TYR A 26 -15.33 -1.81 2.50
C TYR A 26 -15.49 -0.33 2.83
N ARG A 27 -15.33 0.50 1.82
CA ARG A 27 -15.62 1.93 1.86
C ARG A 27 -16.80 2.23 0.95
N VAL A 28 -17.59 3.23 1.34
CA VAL A 28 -18.64 3.81 0.51
C VAL A 28 -18.25 5.25 0.20
N ASP A 29 -18.24 5.63 -1.08
CA ASP A 29 -17.94 7.00 -1.48
C ASP A 29 -19.19 7.92 -1.46
N VAL A 30 -19.01 9.20 -1.81
CA VAL A 30 -20.09 10.21 -1.85
C VAL A 30 -21.20 9.87 -2.83
N LEU A 31 -20.91 9.02 -3.83
CA LEU A 31 -21.87 8.57 -4.84
C LEU A 31 -22.54 7.25 -4.44
N GLY A 32 -22.28 6.75 -3.22
CA GLY A 32 -22.85 5.51 -2.71
C GLY A 32 -22.17 4.24 -3.24
N LYS A 33 -21.05 4.37 -3.96
CA LYS A 33 -20.33 3.21 -4.49
C LYS A 33 -19.55 2.52 -3.38
N ARG A 34 -19.84 1.24 -3.18
CA ARG A 34 -19.16 0.39 -2.21
C ARG A 34 -18.00 -0.36 -2.87
N GLU A 35 -16.80 -0.22 -2.32
CA GLU A 35 -15.59 -0.86 -2.85
C GLU A 35 -14.69 -1.38 -1.73
N LEU A 36 -13.97 -2.47 -1.98
CA LEU A 36 -12.96 -3.00 -1.06
C LEU A 36 -11.70 -2.16 -1.17
N VAL A 37 -11.20 -1.67 -0.04
CA VAL A 37 -9.99 -0.84 0.03
C VAL A 37 -9.01 -1.39 1.04
N PHE A 38 -7.73 -1.19 0.76
CA PHE A 38 -6.65 -1.31 1.74
C PHE A 38 -6.36 0.08 2.33
N LYS A 39 -6.50 0.20 3.65
CA LYS A 39 -6.20 1.42 4.41
C LYS A 39 -4.72 1.45 4.75
N ALA A 40 -3.94 2.15 3.94
CA ALA A 40 -2.51 2.28 4.14
C ALA A 40 -2.19 3.24 5.30
N ALA A 41 -1.11 2.94 6.04
CA ALA A 41 -0.58 3.78 7.11
C ALA A 41 -1.55 4.07 8.29
N LEU A 42 -2.49 3.16 8.56
CA LEU A 42 -3.34 3.23 9.74
C LEU A 42 -2.51 3.22 11.02
N SER A 43 -1.59 2.25 11.10
CA SER A 43 -0.78 1.94 12.27
C SER A 43 0.65 2.48 12.11
N GLY A 44 0.82 3.80 12.05
CA GLY A 44 2.16 4.41 12.17
C GLY A 44 2.78 4.95 10.87
N GLY A 45 1.99 5.58 10.00
CA GLY A 45 2.57 6.51 9.03
C GLY A 45 3.43 7.58 9.71
N LYS A 46 4.51 8.05 9.06
CA LYS A 46 5.38 9.14 9.57
C LYS A 46 4.58 10.39 10.02
N ASN A 47 3.38 10.55 9.47
CA ASN A 47 2.37 11.56 9.82
C ASN A 47 1.00 11.10 9.29
N ALA A 48 -0.10 11.60 9.89
CA ALA A 48 -1.47 11.31 9.47
C ALA A 48 -1.73 11.63 7.97
N ALA A 49 -0.90 12.50 7.41
CA ALA A 49 -0.88 12.90 6.00
C ALA A 49 -0.56 11.77 4.99
N SER A 50 0.00 10.65 5.45
CA SER A 50 0.28 9.47 4.60
C SER A 50 -0.85 8.44 4.53
N ARG A 51 -1.90 8.62 5.34
CA ARG A 51 -3.08 7.75 5.35
C ARG A 51 -3.87 7.92 4.06
N ARG A 52 -4.27 6.80 3.47
CA ARG A 52 -5.04 6.76 2.24
C ARG A 52 -5.73 5.41 2.09
N ASP A 53 -6.83 5.42 1.37
CA ASP A 53 -7.51 4.21 0.94
C ASP A 53 -7.05 3.88 -0.49
N LEU A 54 -6.61 2.65 -0.70
CA LEU A 54 -6.24 2.14 -2.02
C LEU A 54 -7.30 1.14 -2.47
N PRO A 55 -8.00 1.36 -3.60
CA PRO A 55 -8.93 0.39 -4.16
C PRO A 55 -8.24 -0.93 -4.43
N VAL A 56 -8.78 -2.04 -3.93
CA VAL A 56 -8.19 -3.37 -4.08
C VAL A 56 -8.83 -4.08 -5.27
N HIS A 57 -7.99 -4.49 -6.22
CA HIS A 57 -8.45 -5.31 -7.33
C HIS A 57 -8.95 -6.68 -6.81
N PRO A 58 -10.07 -7.23 -7.32
CA PRO A 58 -10.60 -8.52 -6.85
C PRO A 58 -9.57 -9.66 -6.82
N ASP A 59 -8.74 -9.76 -7.87
CA ASP A 59 -7.70 -10.79 -7.97
C ASP A 59 -6.60 -10.66 -6.90
N ASP A 60 -6.41 -9.45 -6.35
CA ASP A 60 -5.40 -9.19 -5.33
C ASP A 60 -5.93 -9.37 -3.91
N GLU A 61 -7.25 -9.56 -3.73
CA GLU A 61 -7.87 -9.68 -2.41
C GLU A 61 -7.24 -10.84 -1.61
N SER A 62 -7.08 -12.00 -2.25
CA SER A 62 -6.51 -13.18 -1.62
C SER A 62 -5.04 -12.95 -1.19
N LEU A 63 -4.27 -12.22 -2.01
CA LEU A 63 -2.89 -11.83 -1.72
C LEU A 63 -2.84 -10.89 -0.51
N PHE A 64 -3.73 -9.90 -0.44
CA PHE A 64 -3.83 -9.00 0.72
C PHE A 64 -4.15 -9.79 1.98
N ARG A 65 -5.17 -10.65 1.96
CA ARG A 65 -5.55 -11.48 3.12
C ARG A 65 -4.39 -12.36 3.60
N ALA A 66 -3.65 -12.98 2.68
CA ALA A 66 -2.47 -13.78 3.00
C ALA A 66 -1.36 -12.96 3.66
N VAL A 67 -1.11 -11.73 3.21
CA VAL A 67 -0.08 -10.86 3.79
C VAL A 67 -0.51 -10.29 5.14
N LEU A 68 -1.75 -9.82 5.27
CA LEU A 68 -2.24 -9.16 6.48
C LEU A 68 -2.41 -10.14 7.65
N SER A 69 -2.87 -11.37 7.40
CA SER A 69 -2.92 -12.43 8.42
C SER A 69 -1.56 -12.76 9.02
N GLY A 70 -0.48 -12.57 8.24
CA GLY A 70 0.89 -12.79 8.71
C GLY A 70 1.37 -11.85 9.82
N LEU A 71 0.65 -10.76 10.14
CA LEU A 71 1.00 -9.92 11.30
C LEU A 71 0.93 -10.77 12.58
N ASN A 72 -0.17 -11.50 12.75
CA ASN A 72 -0.44 -12.46 13.80
C ASN A 72 0.01 -11.98 15.20
N MET A 73 -0.55 -10.86 15.64
CA MET A 73 -0.26 -10.25 16.95
C MET A 73 -1.49 -10.36 17.86
N PRO A 74 -1.31 -10.62 19.16
CA PRO A 74 -2.43 -10.61 20.11
C PRO A 74 -3.02 -9.20 20.25
N ALA A 75 -4.32 -9.13 20.56
CA ALA A 75 -5.08 -7.87 20.65
C ALA A 75 -4.55 -6.87 21.70
N GLY A 76 -3.74 -7.34 22.66
CA GLY A 76 -3.10 -6.52 23.69
C GLY A 76 -1.60 -6.28 23.50
N ALA A 77 -1.03 -6.61 22.34
CA ALA A 77 0.38 -6.39 22.09
C ALA A 77 0.77 -4.91 22.26
N THR A 78 1.86 -4.67 22.98
CA THR A 78 2.39 -3.34 23.21
C THR A 78 2.90 -2.72 21.89
N PRO A 79 2.97 -1.38 21.79
CA PRO A 79 3.57 -0.71 20.63
C PRO A 79 4.99 -1.22 20.33
N THR A 80 5.81 -1.48 21.35
CA THR A 80 7.19 -1.98 21.21
C THR A 80 7.24 -3.39 20.61
N GLU A 81 6.34 -4.29 21.03
CA GLU A 81 6.25 -5.64 20.47
C GLU A 81 5.81 -5.61 19.01
N ARG A 82 4.80 -4.76 18.70
CA ARG A 82 4.36 -4.55 17.31
C ARG A 82 5.51 -4.05 16.46
N ASP A 83 6.21 -3.01 16.90
CA ASP A 83 7.37 -2.45 16.24
C ASP A 83 8.46 -3.49 15.94
N LYS A 84 8.79 -4.31 16.94
CA LYS A 84 9.77 -5.40 16.81
C LYS A 84 9.30 -6.42 15.76
N ARG A 85 8.03 -6.82 15.81
CA ARG A 85 7.42 -7.74 14.83
C ARG A 85 7.48 -7.17 13.41
N VAL A 86 7.11 -5.92 13.22
CA VAL A 86 7.13 -5.24 11.91
C VAL A 86 8.54 -5.18 11.36
N ARG A 87 9.52 -4.74 12.16
CA ARG A 87 10.94 -4.72 11.76
C ARG A 87 11.44 -6.11 11.35
N GLN A 88 11.06 -7.16 12.09
CA GLN A 88 11.40 -8.54 11.76
C GLN A 88 10.77 -8.97 10.43
N ARG A 89 9.49 -8.67 10.19
CA ARG A 89 8.79 -9.00 8.94
C ARG A 89 9.44 -8.31 7.74
N VAL A 90 9.69 -7.01 7.83
CA VAL A 90 10.37 -6.23 6.78
C VAL A 90 11.76 -6.79 6.51
N LYS A 91 12.59 -7.01 7.54
CA LYS A 91 13.95 -7.56 7.40
C LYS A 91 13.93 -8.95 6.74
N SER A 92 12.98 -9.79 7.11
CA SER A 92 12.84 -11.14 6.55
C SER A 92 12.47 -11.09 5.07
N LEU A 93 11.48 -10.25 4.71
CA LEU A 93 11.08 -10.09 3.32
C LEU A 93 12.19 -9.48 2.46
N SER A 94 12.87 -8.43 2.95
CA SER A 94 13.99 -7.82 2.24
C SER A 94 15.10 -8.83 1.96
N ARG A 95 15.44 -9.69 2.92
CA ARG A 95 16.47 -10.72 2.73
C ARG A 95 16.07 -11.73 1.64
N VAL A 96 14.83 -12.22 1.67
CA VAL A 96 14.33 -13.15 0.65
C VAL A 96 14.34 -12.50 -0.73
N PHE A 97 13.91 -11.24 -0.81
CA PHE A 97 13.88 -10.48 -2.05
C PHE A 97 15.28 -10.27 -2.64
N THR A 98 16.24 -9.77 -1.84
CA THR A 98 17.63 -9.58 -2.28
C THR A 98 18.26 -10.90 -2.72
N ARG A 99 18.03 -12.00 -1.98
CA ARG A 99 18.54 -13.31 -2.37
C ARG A 99 17.95 -13.80 -3.69
N ALA A 100 16.67 -13.55 -3.95
CA ALA A 100 16.01 -13.97 -5.19
C ALA A 100 16.52 -13.20 -6.41
N LEU A 101 16.90 -11.93 -6.24
CA LEU A 101 17.43 -11.09 -7.34
C LEU A 101 18.95 -11.19 -7.53
N GLY A 102 19.67 -11.72 -6.54
CA GLY A 102 21.13 -11.65 -6.48
C GLY A 102 21.60 -10.35 -5.81
N GLU A 103 22.72 -10.45 -5.10
CA GLU A 103 23.27 -9.35 -4.29
C GLU A 103 23.70 -8.14 -5.14
N ASP A 104 24.06 -8.37 -6.41
CA ASP A 104 24.51 -7.33 -7.34
C ASP A 104 23.38 -6.60 -8.07
N SER A 105 22.12 -6.96 -7.83
CA SER A 105 20.97 -6.36 -8.53
C SER A 105 20.80 -4.86 -8.27
N GLY A 106 21.34 -4.34 -7.16
CA GLY A 106 21.11 -2.96 -6.71
C GLY A 106 19.65 -2.66 -6.34
N LEU A 107 18.75 -3.64 -6.45
CA LEU A 107 17.33 -3.50 -6.19
C LEU A 107 17.02 -3.83 -4.73
N SER A 108 16.22 -2.97 -4.12
CA SER A 108 15.72 -3.15 -2.77
C SER A 108 14.22 -3.38 -2.79
N LEU A 109 13.69 -3.85 -1.66
CA LEU A 109 12.25 -3.96 -1.48
C LEU A 109 11.54 -2.60 -1.61
N TYR A 110 12.25 -1.50 -1.29
CA TYR A 110 11.74 -0.14 -1.48
C TYR A 110 11.69 0.26 -2.95
N SER A 111 12.54 -0.32 -3.81
CA SER A 111 12.54 -0.06 -5.26
C SER A 111 11.20 -0.41 -5.91
N GLN A 112 10.44 -1.35 -5.35
CA GLN A 112 9.09 -1.70 -5.85
C GLN A 112 8.12 -0.52 -5.82
N ARG A 113 8.24 0.37 -4.83
CA ARG A 113 7.44 1.59 -4.76
C ARG A 113 7.80 2.56 -5.89
N HIS A 114 9.07 2.64 -6.28
CA HIS A 114 9.51 3.43 -7.43
C HIS A 114 9.00 2.84 -8.74
N THR A 115 9.11 1.52 -8.91
CA THR A 115 8.53 0.80 -10.05
C THR A 115 7.05 1.13 -10.22
N CYS A 116 6.25 1.07 -9.15
CA CYS A 116 4.85 1.44 -9.22
C CYS A 116 4.65 2.89 -9.66
N ALA A 117 5.41 3.84 -9.09
CA ALA A 117 5.31 5.25 -9.46
C ALA A 117 5.65 5.49 -10.94
N ASP A 118 6.65 4.79 -11.48
CA ASP A 118 7.04 4.89 -12.88
C ASP A 118 6.00 4.26 -13.80
N LEU A 119 5.42 3.11 -13.42
CA LEU A 119 4.31 2.49 -14.14
C LEU A 119 3.06 3.37 -14.14
N LEU A 120 2.72 4.01 -13.02
CA LEU A 120 1.62 4.98 -12.97
C LEU A 120 1.82 6.10 -13.99
N ARG A 121 3.04 6.67 -14.09
CA ARG A 121 3.35 7.67 -15.11
C ARG A 121 3.25 7.11 -16.53
N ALA A 122 3.74 5.88 -16.75
CA ALA A 122 3.68 5.22 -18.05
C ALA A 122 2.23 4.99 -18.52
N VAL A 123 1.29 4.75 -17.60
CA VAL A 123 -0.14 4.59 -17.92
C VAL A 123 -0.93 5.91 -17.90
N GLY A 124 -0.23 7.05 -17.88
CA GLY A 124 -0.80 8.38 -18.04
C GLY A 124 -1.29 9.05 -16.76
N ALA A 125 -0.81 8.63 -15.58
CA ALA A 125 -1.11 9.35 -14.34
C ALA A 125 -0.38 10.71 -14.29
N THR A 126 -1.09 11.72 -13.81
CA THR A 126 -0.51 13.03 -13.48
C THR A 126 0.34 12.96 -12.21
N THR A 127 1.19 13.96 -11.99
CA THR A 127 2.01 14.06 -10.76
C THR A 127 1.16 14.02 -9.49
N ASP A 128 -0.02 14.66 -9.51
CA ASP A 128 -0.91 14.71 -8.35
C ASP A 128 -1.57 13.36 -8.08
N GLU A 129 -1.98 12.63 -9.13
CA GLU A 129 -2.54 11.28 -8.99
C GLU A 129 -1.50 10.29 -8.46
N VAL A 130 -0.26 10.35 -8.98
CA VAL A 130 0.87 9.58 -8.44
C VAL A 130 1.09 9.95 -6.98
N GLY A 131 1.11 11.25 -6.66
CA GLY A 131 1.25 11.75 -5.28
C GLY A 131 0.17 11.19 -4.35
N GLY A 132 -1.10 11.22 -4.78
CA GLY A 132 -2.23 10.67 -4.03
C GLY A 132 -2.09 9.18 -3.73
N ILE A 133 -1.74 8.37 -4.74
CA ILE A 133 -1.52 6.92 -4.57
C ILE A 133 -0.30 6.63 -3.69
N LEU A 134 0.74 7.47 -3.73
CA LEU A 134 1.89 7.34 -2.86
C LEU A 134 1.63 7.85 -1.43
N GLY A 135 0.56 8.60 -1.19
CA GLY A 135 0.31 9.27 0.10
C GLY A 135 1.22 10.46 0.33
N HIS A 136 1.56 11.18 -0.74
CA HIS A 136 2.21 12.48 -0.68
C HIS A 136 1.13 13.57 -0.72
N THR A 137 1.09 14.41 0.30
CA THR A 137 0.23 15.60 0.31
C THR A 137 0.97 16.76 -0.36
N PRO A 138 0.34 17.52 -1.28
CA PRO A 138 0.95 18.73 -1.82
C PRO A 138 1.34 19.68 -0.68
N ALA A 139 2.53 20.30 -0.78
CA ALA A 139 2.98 21.27 0.21
C ALA A 139 1.96 22.42 0.32
N GLY A 140 1.43 22.68 1.52
CA GLY A 140 0.42 23.72 1.76
C GLY A 140 -1.03 23.27 1.64
N ALA A 141 -1.32 22.06 1.16
CA ALA A 141 -2.67 21.51 1.21
C ALA A 141 -3.00 21.12 2.66
N LYS A 142 -3.88 21.89 3.31
CA LYS A 142 -4.55 21.44 4.54
C LYS A 142 -5.25 20.12 4.20
N ALA A 143 -5.01 19.11 5.04
CA ALA A 143 -5.58 17.76 5.13
C ALA A 143 -7.07 17.56 4.72
N THR A 144 -7.52 18.03 3.57
CA THR A 144 -8.90 17.87 3.09
C THR A 144 -9.17 16.45 2.61
N SER A 145 -8.12 15.70 2.25
CA SER A 145 -8.22 14.25 1.99
C SER A 145 -8.35 13.41 3.27
N ILE A 146 -8.08 13.99 4.45
CA ILE A 146 -8.21 13.29 5.75
C ILE A 146 -9.65 13.39 6.29
N TYR A 147 -10.51 14.24 5.72
CA TYR A 147 -11.95 14.21 6.00
C TYR A 147 -12.60 13.01 5.29
N GLY A 148 -12.39 11.84 5.88
CA GLY A 148 -13.37 10.76 5.88
C GLY A 148 -13.86 10.30 4.51
N GLY A 149 -12.96 9.81 3.65
CA GLY A 149 -13.30 8.72 2.73
C GLY A 149 -14.58 8.90 1.88
N THR A 150 -14.85 10.08 1.33
CA THR A 150 -16.00 10.28 0.44
C THR A 150 -15.63 10.59 -1.00
N GLN A 151 -14.36 10.87 -1.32
CA GLN A 151 -13.94 11.13 -2.69
C GLN A 151 -14.09 9.91 -3.61
N PRO A 152 -14.54 10.07 -4.86
CA PRO A 152 -14.60 8.96 -5.81
C PRO A 152 -13.25 8.26 -5.96
N LEU A 153 -13.28 6.94 -5.99
CA LEU A 153 -12.09 6.08 -6.13
C LEU A 153 -11.87 5.58 -7.57
N ASP A 154 -12.70 6.03 -8.52
CA ASP A 154 -12.68 5.55 -9.90
C ASP A 154 -11.33 5.72 -10.57
N ARG A 155 -10.70 6.89 -10.41
CA ARG A 155 -9.45 7.19 -11.06
C ARG A 155 -8.26 6.43 -10.43
N PRO A 156 -8.06 6.40 -9.10
CA PRO A 156 -7.08 5.52 -8.48
C PRO A 156 -7.27 4.04 -8.85
N ARG A 157 -8.51 3.55 -8.89
CA ARG A 157 -8.85 2.17 -9.29
C ARG A 157 -8.45 1.88 -10.72
N GLU A 158 -8.79 2.76 -11.66
CA GLU A 158 -8.41 2.63 -13.07
C GLU A 158 -6.89 2.58 -13.24
N LEU A 159 -6.16 3.49 -12.58
CA LEU A 159 -4.71 3.56 -12.66
C LEU A 159 -4.04 2.30 -12.08
N LEU A 160 -4.48 1.83 -10.91
CA LEU A 160 -3.95 0.62 -10.29
C LEU A 160 -4.26 -0.64 -11.12
N ALA A 161 -5.43 -0.71 -11.76
CA ALA A 161 -5.76 -1.79 -12.69
C ALA A 161 -4.80 -1.81 -13.89
N LYS A 162 -4.50 -0.66 -14.50
CA LYS A 162 -3.52 -0.55 -15.59
C LYS A 162 -2.10 -0.92 -15.14
N VAL A 163 -1.69 -0.52 -13.93
CA VAL A 163 -0.40 -0.95 -13.36
C VAL A 163 -0.34 -2.47 -13.19
N ARG A 164 -1.43 -3.09 -12.74
CA ARG A 164 -1.51 -4.56 -12.58
C ARG A 164 -1.25 -5.30 -13.89
N GLU A 165 -1.69 -4.79 -15.02
CA GLU A 165 -1.44 -5.40 -16.34
C GLU A 165 0.07 -5.53 -16.68
N HIS A 166 0.92 -4.68 -16.09
CA HIS A 166 2.37 -4.74 -16.26
C HIS A 166 3.09 -5.64 -15.25
N ILE A 167 2.40 -6.10 -14.21
CA ILE A 167 2.94 -6.96 -13.14
C ILE A 167 2.03 -8.18 -13.04
N PRO A 168 2.17 -9.19 -13.91
CA PRO A 168 1.36 -10.41 -13.86
C PRO A 168 1.66 -11.22 -12.59
N ASP A 169 0.77 -12.18 -12.30
CA ASP A 169 0.80 -13.01 -11.08
C ASP A 169 2.03 -13.92 -10.96
#